data_AF-A0A327VSI7-F1
#
_entry.id   AF-A0A327VSI7-F1
#
_cell.length_a   1.000
_cell.length_b   1.000
_cell.length_c   1.000
_cell.angle_alpha   90.00
_cell.angle_beta   90.00
_cell.angle_gamma   90.00
#
_symmetry.space_group_name_H-M   'P 1'
#
loop_
_entity.id
_entity.type
_entity.pdbx_description
1 polymer ?
#
loop_
_entity_poly.entity_id
_entity_poly.type
_entity_poly.pdbx_seq_one_letter_code
_entity_poly.pdbx_strand_id
1 'polypeptide(L)'
;MLAIASCAGMLMSCHNQSKSVFFSGTLSQAFEEAARQKKYLLVVSENEQCPPCVTWNSLLTENKQVKEMLADKYLLYRCVRQVKGNEILSYSLNSVGSPTTILYNQRGEIGSIITGNKKEDELITELYAFENERSMFRFYTKRASDSNHLGTPPKAIEKSLQAMLAFQAAGNDTSKWRTALTAVQAAAMSQPYFYNCYLSAMLNNKLGDKSQSRKWALKALELTGSYEMLLYRDLLNETKTYADTTLTMENAPYLAVAQSKITLGVLKFREKKVWQISVYNKGKNPLLLHQAVASCSCLSAVCPKAPIAPGDSAIIQLSYDASSHGVFNRGLSILSNARNTIMEVAVSGVVE
;
A
#
# COMPACT_ATOMS: atom_id res chain seq x y z
N MET A 1 20.30 -17.66 77.43
CA MET A 1 18.98 -17.08 77.10
C MET A 1 18.85 -17.05 75.59
N LEU A 2 17.89 -17.79 75.04
CA LEU A 2 17.45 -17.71 73.66
C LEU A 2 16.78 -16.35 73.39
N ALA A 3 16.91 -15.84 72.17
CA ALA A 3 15.77 -15.36 71.38
C ALA A 3 16.17 -15.23 69.90
N ILE A 4 15.64 -16.14 69.10
CA ILE A 4 15.58 -16.09 67.63
C ILE A 4 14.47 -15.10 67.27
N ALA A 5 14.71 -14.18 66.33
CA ALA A 5 13.66 -13.43 65.65
C ALA A 5 13.79 -13.66 64.14
N SER A 6 12.74 -14.26 63.59
CA SER A 6 12.56 -14.76 62.24
C SER A 6 11.83 -13.75 61.37
N CYS A 7 12.12 -13.80 60.06
CA CYS A 7 11.28 -13.47 58.90
C CYS A 7 10.53 -12.14 58.83
N ALA A 8 10.80 -11.38 57.76
CA ALA A 8 9.94 -11.43 56.58
C ALA A 8 10.58 -10.64 55.43
N GLY A 9 11.06 -11.36 54.40
CA GLY A 9 11.42 -10.76 53.13
C GLY A 9 10.15 -10.27 52.41
N MET A 10 10.01 -8.96 52.27
CA MET A 10 9.10 -8.37 51.29
C MET A 10 9.70 -8.59 49.90
N LEU A 11 9.39 -9.73 49.28
CA LEU A 11 9.43 -9.86 47.84
C LEU A 11 8.30 -8.99 47.28
N MET A 12 8.61 -7.73 46.97
CA MET A 12 7.77 -6.91 46.11
C MET A 12 7.77 -7.56 44.72
N SER A 13 6.78 -8.41 44.50
CA SER A 13 6.38 -8.86 43.16
C SER A 13 5.92 -7.61 42.41
N CYS A 14 6.82 -7.03 41.63
CA CYS A 14 6.46 -6.06 40.61
C CYS A 14 5.65 -6.80 39.54
N HIS A 15 4.33 -6.95 39.77
CA HIS A 15 3.37 -7.08 38.69
C HIS A 15 3.32 -5.75 37.94
N ASN A 16 4.37 -5.48 37.17
CA ASN A 16 4.29 -4.46 36.13
C ASN A 16 3.41 -5.09 35.05
N GLN A 17 2.10 -4.88 35.14
CA GLN A 17 1.18 -5.18 34.04
C GLN A 17 1.68 -4.38 32.84
N SER A 18 2.50 -5.03 32.01
CA SER A 18 2.94 -4.54 30.72
C SER A 18 1.68 -4.14 29.95
N LYS A 19 1.39 -2.83 29.92
CA LYS A 19 0.42 -2.32 28.97
C LYS A 19 1.03 -2.61 27.60
N SER A 20 0.40 -3.47 26.81
CA SER A 20 0.73 -3.61 25.40
C SER A 20 0.42 -2.27 24.73
N VAL A 21 1.44 -1.43 24.65
CA VAL A 21 1.40 -0.15 23.94
C VAL A 21 2.13 -0.35 22.62
N PHE A 22 1.61 0.25 21.56
CA PHE A 22 2.31 0.29 20.29
C PHE A 22 3.64 1.01 20.46
N PHE A 23 4.70 0.41 19.93
CA PHE A 23 6.03 1.00 19.85
C PHE A 23 5.97 2.33 19.09
N SER A 24 6.67 3.34 19.62
CA SER A 24 6.80 4.65 19.00
C SER A 24 8.14 4.74 18.28
N GLY A 25 8.11 4.96 16.97
CA GLY A 25 9.30 5.03 16.13
C GLY A 25 8.97 4.78 14.66
N THR A 26 9.98 4.51 13.85
CA THR A 26 9.81 4.08 12.46
C THR A 26 9.63 2.56 12.35
N LEU A 27 9.19 2.08 11.18
CA LEU A 27 9.10 0.65 10.91
C LEU A 27 10.46 -0.05 11.08
N SER A 28 11.55 0.55 10.60
CA SER A 28 12.92 0.02 10.78
C SER A 28 13.30 -0.11 12.25
N GLN A 29 13.01 0.93 13.06
CA GLN A 29 13.27 0.90 14.50
C GLN A 29 12.44 -0.15 15.22
N ALA A 30 11.21 -0.41 14.77
CA ALA A 30 10.39 -1.49 15.31
C ALA A 30 11.00 -2.88 15.03
N PHE A 31 11.56 -3.10 13.83
CA PHE A 31 12.31 -4.33 13.53
C PHE A 31 13.55 -4.48 14.41
N GLU A 32 14.35 -3.42 14.54
CA GLU A 32 15.55 -3.42 15.39
C GLU A 32 15.21 -3.70 16.85
N GLU A 33 14.15 -3.06 17.37
CA GLU A 33 13.72 -3.21 18.75
C GLU A 33 13.13 -4.60 19.03
N ALA A 34 12.34 -5.15 18.10
CA ALA A 34 11.82 -6.51 18.21
C ALA A 34 12.96 -7.54 18.22
N ALA A 35 13.95 -7.38 17.33
CA ALA A 35 15.14 -8.22 17.31
C ALA A 35 15.95 -8.10 18.61
N ARG A 36 16.15 -6.87 19.12
CA ARG A 36 16.87 -6.60 20.38
C ARG A 36 16.17 -7.26 21.59
N GLN A 37 14.84 -7.20 21.64
CA GLN A 37 14.05 -7.83 22.70
C GLN A 37 13.80 -9.33 22.48
N LYS A 38 14.21 -9.91 21.34
CA LYS A 38 13.88 -11.28 20.90
C LYS A 38 12.36 -11.54 20.88
N LYS A 39 11.58 -10.53 20.50
CA LYS A 39 10.12 -10.62 20.36
C LYS A 39 9.71 -10.83 18.90
N TYR A 40 8.54 -11.41 18.70
CA TYR A 40 7.83 -11.31 17.44
C TYR A 40 7.44 -9.85 17.18
N LEU A 41 7.31 -9.46 15.91
CA LEU A 41 6.82 -8.13 15.55
C LEU A 41 5.43 -8.26 14.93
N LEU A 42 4.45 -7.60 15.54
CA LEU A 42 3.09 -7.46 15.03
C LEU A 42 2.94 -6.06 14.45
N VAL A 43 2.84 -5.95 13.12
CA VAL A 43 2.64 -4.67 12.44
C VAL A 43 1.20 -4.55 11.97
N VAL A 44 0.50 -3.50 12.39
CA VAL A 44 -0.81 -3.13 11.85
C VAL A 44 -0.62 -2.06 10.78
N SER A 45 -0.75 -2.45 9.51
CA SER A 45 -0.84 -1.51 8.38
C SER A 45 -2.24 -0.93 8.32
N GLU A 46 -2.34 0.40 8.37
CA GLU A 46 -3.63 1.10 8.41
C GLU A 46 -3.61 2.43 7.65
N ASN A 47 -4.78 2.89 7.22
CA ASN A 47 -4.98 4.24 6.71
C ASN A 47 -5.42 5.18 7.86
N GLU A 48 -5.11 6.46 7.72
CA GLU A 48 -5.79 7.52 8.47
C GLU A 48 -7.31 7.39 8.30
N GLN A 49 -8.05 7.75 9.35
CA GLN A 49 -9.52 7.72 9.36
C GLN A 49 -10.09 6.33 9.00
N CYS A 50 -9.61 5.29 9.67
CA CYS A 50 -10.07 3.92 9.50
C CYS A 50 -10.85 3.44 10.74
N PRO A 51 -12.19 3.53 10.77
CA PRO A 51 -12.98 3.03 11.90
C PRO A 51 -12.74 1.55 12.22
N PRO A 52 -12.65 0.62 11.22
CA PRO A 52 -12.31 -0.77 11.51
C PRO A 52 -10.94 -0.94 12.19
N CYS A 53 -9.99 -0.05 11.91
CA CYS A 53 -8.66 -0.07 12.53
C CYS A 53 -8.73 0.33 14.00
N VAL A 54 -9.63 1.24 14.39
CA VAL A 54 -9.85 1.58 15.80
C VAL A 54 -10.32 0.37 16.59
N THR A 55 -11.33 -0.35 16.08
CA THR A 55 -11.82 -1.59 16.69
C THR A 55 -10.73 -2.65 16.77
N TRP A 56 -9.98 -2.84 15.68
CA TRP A 56 -8.89 -3.81 15.64
C TRP A 56 -7.76 -3.48 16.62
N ASN A 57 -7.37 -2.21 16.71
CA ASN A 57 -6.34 -1.77 17.67
C ASN A 57 -6.81 -1.94 19.11
N SER A 58 -8.08 -1.65 19.43
CA SER A 58 -8.65 -1.91 20.75
C SER A 58 -8.63 -3.40 21.10
N LEU A 59 -8.94 -4.29 20.15
CA LEU A 59 -8.79 -5.74 20.37
C LEU A 59 -7.35 -6.11 20.77
N LEU A 60 -6.33 -5.51 20.13
CA LEU A 60 -4.92 -5.80 20.44
C LEU A 60 -4.44 -5.21 21.78
N THR A 61 -4.98 -4.06 22.20
CA THR A 61 -4.44 -3.29 23.35
C THR A 61 -5.34 -3.25 24.58
N GLU A 62 -6.60 -3.66 24.47
CA GLU A 62 -7.61 -3.53 25.53
C GLU A 62 -8.27 -4.87 25.91
N ASN A 63 -8.44 -5.80 24.97
CA ASN A 63 -8.98 -7.13 25.30
C ASN A 63 -8.02 -7.92 26.20
N LYS A 64 -8.51 -8.35 27.36
CA LYS A 64 -7.69 -9.00 28.39
C LYS A 64 -6.94 -10.23 27.88
N GLN A 65 -7.63 -11.15 27.21
CA GLN A 65 -7.04 -12.41 26.74
C GLN A 65 -5.98 -12.15 25.67
N VAL A 66 -6.30 -11.32 24.67
CA VAL A 66 -5.36 -10.98 23.60
C VAL A 66 -4.13 -10.26 24.16
N LYS A 67 -4.31 -9.30 25.07
CA LYS A 67 -3.19 -8.60 25.71
C LYS A 67 -2.26 -9.55 26.44
N GLU A 68 -2.80 -10.48 27.22
CA GLU A 68 -2.01 -11.48 27.95
C GLU A 68 -1.20 -12.37 26.99
N MET A 69 -1.79 -12.74 25.85
CA MET A 69 -1.07 -13.48 24.81
C MET A 69 0.09 -12.67 24.18
N LEU A 70 -0.07 -11.35 24.06
CA LEU A 70 0.90 -10.48 23.40
C LEU A 70 2.00 -9.93 24.31
N ALA A 71 1.70 -9.67 25.60
CA ALA A 71 2.44 -8.79 26.52
C ALA A 71 3.95 -9.04 26.65
N ASP A 72 4.40 -10.28 26.44
CA ASP A 72 5.83 -10.66 26.55
C ASP A 72 6.44 -11.22 25.26
N LYS A 73 5.60 -11.63 24.31
CA LYS A 73 6.05 -12.30 23.08
C LYS A 73 6.14 -11.36 21.89
N TYR A 74 5.38 -10.27 21.89
CA TYR A 74 5.24 -9.38 20.73
C TYR A 74 5.65 -7.95 21.05
N LEU A 75 6.33 -7.32 20.09
CA LEU A 75 6.37 -5.87 19.93
C LEU A 75 5.25 -5.50 18.96
N LEU A 76 4.38 -4.57 19.34
CA LEU A 76 3.31 -4.09 18.47
C LEU A 76 3.74 -2.79 17.79
N TYR A 77 3.48 -2.63 16.49
CA TYR A 77 3.74 -1.39 15.75
C TYR A 77 2.55 -1.01 14.87
N ARG A 78 2.18 0.28 14.88
CA ARG A 78 1.17 0.86 13.97
C ARG A 78 1.85 1.54 12.80
N CYS A 79 1.59 1.03 11.60
CA CYS A 79 2.12 1.55 10.35
C CYS A 79 1.01 2.31 9.61
N VAL A 80 0.81 3.57 9.97
CA VAL A 80 -0.14 4.47 9.29
C VAL A 80 0.43 4.88 7.93
N ARG A 81 -0.24 4.51 6.84
CA ARG A 81 0.26 4.67 5.46
C ARG A 81 0.57 6.12 5.08
N GLN A 82 -0.18 7.09 5.59
CA GLN A 82 -0.04 8.51 5.29
C GLN A 82 1.19 9.15 5.97
N VAL A 83 1.80 8.47 6.96
CA VAL A 83 3.05 8.91 7.57
C VAL A 83 4.20 8.59 6.62
N LYS A 84 5.01 9.60 6.29
CA LYS A 84 6.15 9.46 5.38
C LYS A 84 7.08 8.31 5.79
N GLY A 85 7.41 7.45 4.83
CA GLY A 85 8.24 6.26 5.01
C GLY A 85 7.43 4.99 5.25
N ASN A 86 6.17 5.08 5.70
CA ASN A 86 5.32 3.91 5.94
C ASN A 86 4.71 3.35 4.65
N GLU A 87 4.65 4.14 3.57
CA GLU A 87 4.17 3.71 2.25
C GLU A 87 4.91 2.47 1.73
N ILE A 88 6.18 2.28 2.13
CA ILE A 88 7.02 1.12 1.83
C ILE A 88 6.33 -0.21 2.14
N LEU A 89 5.56 -0.27 3.23
CA LEU A 89 4.90 -1.50 3.66
C LEU A 89 3.76 -1.84 2.70
N SER A 90 2.90 -0.86 2.38
CA SER A 90 1.82 -1.03 1.40
C SER A 90 2.37 -1.35 0.01
N TYR A 91 3.48 -0.73 -0.38
CA TYR A 91 4.17 -1.03 -1.63
C TYR A 91 4.70 -2.46 -1.65
N SER A 92 5.37 -2.91 -0.58
CA SER A 92 5.86 -4.28 -0.50
C SER A 92 4.73 -5.31 -0.50
N LEU A 93 3.63 -5.03 0.21
CA LEU A 93 2.46 -5.90 0.29
C LEU A 93 1.65 -5.93 -1.02
N ASN A 94 1.92 -5.02 -1.96
CA ASN A 94 1.06 -4.75 -3.10
C ASN A 94 -0.42 -4.57 -2.69
N SER A 95 -0.65 -3.86 -1.58
CA SER A 95 -1.97 -3.77 -0.95
C SER A 95 -2.21 -2.40 -0.32
N VAL A 96 -3.44 -1.91 -0.45
CA VAL A 96 -3.98 -0.75 0.28
C VAL A 96 -5.00 -1.15 1.34
N GLY A 97 -5.17 -2.47 1.56
CA GLY A 97 -6.14 -3.02 2.51
C GLY A 97 -5.84 -2.58 3.95
N SER A 98 -6.88 -2.18 4.67
CA SER A 98 -6.76 -1.60 6.01
C SER A 98 -7.96 -2.02 6.88
N PRO A 99 -7.74 -2.52 8.12
CA PRO A 99 -6.45 -2.89 8.69
C PRO A 99 -5.88 -4.16 8.02
N THR A 100 -4.55 -4.23 7.93
CA THR A 100 -3.83 -5.46 7.57
C THR A 100 -2.75 -5.69 8.62
N THR A 101 -2.81 -6.81 9.34
CA THR A 101 -1.82 -7.19 10.35
C THR A 101 -0.82 -8.16 9.77
N ILE A 102 0.47 -7.91 10.01
CA ILE A 102 1.56 -8.78 9.57
C ILE A 102 2.30 -9.25 10.81
N LEU A 103 2.44 -10.58 10.94
CA LEU A 103 3.20 -11.23 12.00
C LEU A 103 4.57 -11.62 11.47
N TYR A 104 5.60 -11.03 12.04
CA TYR A 104 7.00 -11.34 11.74
C TYR A 104 7.60 -12.17 12.88
N ASN A 105 8.31 -13.23 12.51
CA ASN A 105 9.05 -14.04 13.47
C ASN A 105 10.29 -13.30 14.00
N GLN A 106 11.02 -13.90 14.94
CA GLN A 106 12.22 -13.29 15.54
C GLN A 106 13.37 -13.07 14.53
N ARG A 107 13.32 -13.70 13.35
CA ARG A 107 14.26 -13.48 12.24
C ARG A 107 13.82 -12.34 11.32
N GLY A 108 12.66 -11.73 11.57
CA GLY A 108 12.06 -10.71 10.70
C GLY A 108 11.39 -11.28 9.45
N GLU A 109 11.11 -12.59 9.43
CA GLU A 109 10.44 -13.25 8.30
C GLU A 109 8.92 -13.21 8.50
N ILE A 110 8.14 -13.11 7.42
CA ILE A 110 6.68 -13.08 7.51
C ILE A 110 6.16 -14.48 7.81
N GLY A 111 5.42 -14.65 8.91
CA GLY A 111 4.76 -15.92 9.25
C GLY A 111 3.25 -15.92 9.04
N SER A 112 2.57 -14.78 9.16
CA SER A 112 1.13 -14.65 8.84
C SER A 112 0.77 -13.23 8.40
N ILE A 113 -0.30 -13.11 7.60
CA ILE A 113 -0.93 -11.84 7.21
C ILE A 113 -2.43 -11.97 7.44
N ILE A 114 -2.97 -11.12 8.31
CA ILE A 114 -4.38 -11.09 8.71
C ILE A 114 -5.01 -9.84 8.10
N THR A 115 -5.99 -10.00 7.22
CA THR A 115 -6.68 -8.87 6.56
C THR A 115 -8.04 -8.58 7.18
N GLY A 116 -8.34 -7.29 7.33
CA GLY A 116 -9.60 -6.79 7.86
C GLY A 116 -9.72 -6.93 9.38
N ASN A 117 -10.90 -6.60 9.88
CA ASN A 117 -11.24 -6.69 11.30
C ASN A 117 -11.77 -8.11 11.60
N LYS A 118 -10.90 -8.98 12.11
CA LYS A 118 -11.26 -10.35 12.48
C LYS A 118 -11.89 -10.40 13.87
N LYS A 119 -12.62 -11.49 14.15
CA LYS A 119 -13.07 -11.76 15.52
C LYS A 119 -11.91 -12.19 16.42
N GLU A 120 -12.13 -12.11 17.72
CA GLU A 120 -11.16 -12.49 18.76
C GLU A 120 -10.68 -13.94 18.62
N ASP A 121 -11.60 -14.88 18.43
CA ASP A 121 -11.30 -16.30 18.24
C ASP A 121 -10.47 -16.58 16.97
N GLU A 122 -10.76 -15.85 15.89
CA GLU A 122 -9.98 -15.91 14.65
C GLU A 122 -8.54 -15.39 14.87
N LEU A 123 -8.37 -14.25 15.56
CA LEU A 123 -7.04 -13.70 15.89
C LEU A 123 -6.25 -14.68 16.77
N ILE A 124 -6.88 -15.22 17.82
CA ILE A 124 -6.26 -16.18 18.73
C ILE A 124 -5.79 -17.42 17.95
N THR A 125 -6.62 -17.94 17.05
CA THR A 125 -6.26 -19.08 16.19
C THR A 125 -5.05 -18.78 15.32
N GLU A 126 -4.99 -17.59 14.71
CA GLU A 126 -3.85 -17.15 13.90
C GLU A 126 -2.57 -17.00 14.73
N LEU A 127 -2.65 -16.40 15.93
CA LEU A 127 -1.51 -16.27 16.84
C LEU A 127 -0.97 -17.64 17.25
N TYR A 128 -1.84 -18.58 17.63
CA TYR A 128 -1.42 -19.95 17.95
C TYR A 128 -0.79 -20.66 16.77
N ALA A 129 -1.37 -20.53 15.57
CA ALA A 129 -0.80 -21.14 14.36
C ALA A 129 0.59 -20.58 14.06
N PHE A 130 0.74 -19.25 14.12
CA PHE A 130 2.00 -18.55 13.92
C PHE A 130 3.08 -18.98 14.93
N GLU A 131 2.75 -19.03 16.23
CA GLU A 131 3.71 -19.42 17.28
C GLU A 131 4.16 -20.88 17.20
N ASN A 132 3.35 -21.75 16.61
CA ASN A 132 3.66 -23.17 16.43
C ASN A 132 4.21 -23.48 15.04
N GLU A 133 4.68 -22.47 14.31
CA GLU A 133 5.22 -22.56 12.94
C GLU A 133 4.25 -23.25 11.94
N ARG A 134 2.95 -23.24 12.24
CA ARG A 134 1.90 -23.72 11.34
C ARG A 134 1.56 -22.60 10.38
N SER A 135 2.21 -22.60 9.23
CA SER A 135 1.94 -21.60 8.20
C SER A 135 0.48 -21.65 7.73
N MET A 136 -0.29 -20.60 8.03
CA MET A 136 -1.69 -20.41 7.61
C MET A 136 -1.83 -19.65 6.29
N PHE A 137 -0.77 -19.60 5.45
CA PHE A 137 -0.87 -19.01 4.10
C PHE A 137 -1.96 -19.66 3.22
N ARG A 138 -2.49 -20.81 3.64
CA ARG A 138 -3.66 -21.52 3.05
C ARG A 138 -4.93 -20.68 2.90
N PHE A 139 -5.15 -19.64 3.70
CA PHE A 139 -6.36 -18.78 3.59
C PHE A 139 -6.15 -17.50 2.77
N TYR A 140 -4.90 -17.17 2.43
CA TYR A 140 -4.55 -15.98 1.64
C TYR A 140 -4.95 -16.13 0.16
N THR A 141 -4.89 -17.37 -0.37
CA THR A 141 -5.13 -17.66 -1.78
C THR A 141 -6.61 -17.63 -2.19
N LYS A 142 -7.55 -17.80 -1.25
CA LYS A 142 -8.99 -17.95 -1.59
C LYS A 142 -9.78 -16.63 -1.65
N ARG A 143 -9.27 -15.53 -1.08
CA ARG A 143 -9.82 -14.17 -1.26
C ARG A 143 -9.03 -13.34 -2.28
N ALA A 144 -7.78 -13.72 -2.53
CA ALA A 144 -6.95 -13.18 -3.60
C ALA A 144 -7.33 -13.70 -5.00
N SER A 145 -8.13 -14.77 -5.10
CA SER A 145 -8.68 -15.25 -6.38
C SER A 145 -9.84 -14.39 -6.90
N ASP A 146 -10.56 -13.72 -6.00
CA ASP A 146 -11.79 -12.98 -6.36
C ASP A 146 -11.51 -11.47 -6.52
N SER A 147 -10.35 -11.02 -6.07
CA SER A 147 -9.82 -9.68 -6.34
C SER A 147 -8.37 -9.84 -6.81
N ASN A 148 -8.11 -9.50 -8.07
CA ASN A 148 -6.84 -9.65 -8.80
C ASN A 148 -5.59 -8.98 -8.18
N HIS A 149 -5.58 -8.61 -6.89
CA HIS A 149 -4.60 -7.70 -6.32
C HIS A 149 -3.87 -8.20 -5.06
N LEU A 150 -4.14 -9.41 -4.56
CA LEU A 150 -3.43 -9.98 -3.39
C LEU A 150 -2.79 -11.34 -3.66
N GLY A 151 -2.33 -11.57 -4.89
CA GLY A 151 -1.69 -12.82 -5.33
C GLY A 151 -0.18 -12.93 -5.06
N THR A 152 0.44 -12.00 -4.32
CA THR A 152 1.89 -12.01 -4.08
C THR A 152 2.27 -12.94 -2.90
N PRO A 153 3.11 -13.97 -3.09
CA PRO A 153 3.59 -14.84 -2.05
C PRO A 153 4.34 -14.03 -0.97
N PRO A 154 4.18 -14.43 0.28
CA PRO A 154 4.86 -13.82 1.43
C PRO A 154 6.36 -13.63 1.23
N LYS A 155 7.05 -14.58 0.58
CA LYS A 155 8.49 -14.48 0.32
C LYS A 155 8.88 -13.32 -0.62
N ALA A 156 8.08 -13.02 -1.65
CA ALA A 156 8.38 -11.92 -2.56
C ALA A 156 8.13 -10.56 -1.90
N ILE A 157 7.07 -10.47 -1.08
CA ILE A 157 6.77 -9.32 -0.22
C ILE A 157 7.92 -9.08 0.75
N GLU A 158 8.33 -10.13 1.46
CA GLU A 158 9.39 -10.09 2.47
C GLU A 158 10.71 -9.60 1.86
N LYS A 159 11.13 -10.18 0.73
CA LYS A 159 12.39 -9.79 0.07
C LYS A 159 12.36 -8.34 -0.41
N SER A 160 11.21 -7.85 -0.89
CA SER A 160 11.09 -6.47 -1.34
C SER A 160 11.14 -5.48 -0.17
N LEU A 161 10.46 -5.82 0.95
CA LEU A 161 10.53 -5.03 2.18
C LEU A 161 11.95 -5.02 2.77
N GLN A 162 12.56 -6.19 2.94
CA GLN A 162 13.93 -6.32 3.46
C GLN A 162 14.94 -5.57 2.60
N ALA A 163 14.85 -5.67 1.26
CA ALA A 163 15.74 -4.96 0.37
C ALA A 163 15.62 -3.44 0.52
N MET A 164 14.40 -2.91 0.66
CA MET A 164 14.20 -1.48 0.80
C MET A 164 14.58 -0.96 2.20
N LEU A 165 14.30 -1.71 3.28
CA LEU A 165 14.78 -1.37 4.63
C LEU A 165 16.33 -1.37 4.67
N ALA A 166 16.96 -2.38 4.07
CA ALA A 166 18.41 -2.46 3.96
C ALA A 166 19.00 -1.31 3.13
N PHE A 167 18.34 -0.93 2.04
CA PHE A 167 18.73 0.23 1.23
C PHE A 167 18.66 1.53 2.03
N GLN A 168 17.58 1.76 2.78
CA GLN A 168 17.43 2.95 3.64
C GLN A 168 18.53 3.01 4.72
N ALA A 169 18.89 1.86 5.31
CA ALA A 169 19.94 1.75 6.30
C ALA A 169 21.36 1.83 5.72
N ALA A 170 21.54 1.60 4.42
CA ALA A 170 22.86 1.54 3.79
C ALA A 170 23.53 2.91 3.65
N GLY A 171 22.80 4.02 3.66
CA GLY A 171 23.36 5.33 3.32
C GLY A 171 24.01 5.26 1.92
N ASN A 172 25.30 5.61 1.82
CA ASN A 172 26.08 5.56 0.58
C ASN A 172 26.91 4.26 0.38
N ASP A 173 26.67 3.22 1.20
CA ASP A 173 27.37 1.94 1.09
C ASP A 173 26.90 1.14 -0.13
N THR A 174 27.68 1.23 -1.21
CA THR A 174 27.38 0.55 -2.48
C THR A 174 27.41 -0.97 -2.38
N SER A 175 28.15 -1.55 -1.43
CA SER A 175 28.16 -3.01 -1.22
C SER A 175 26.80 -3.47 -0.71
N LYS A 176 26.22 -2.77 0.26
CA LYS A 176 24.87 -3.04 0.76
C LYS A 176 23.80 -2.84 -0.31
N TRP A 177 23.96 -1.83 -1.18
CA TRP A 177 23.07 -1.64 -2.33
C TRP A 177 23.12 -2.83 -3.31
N ARG A 178 24.31 -3.39 -3.57
CA ARG A 178 24.44 -4.60 -4.40
C ARG A 178 23.77 -5.81 -3.77
N THR A 179 23.93 -6.02 -2.47
CA THR A 179 23.23 -7.09 -1.74
C THR A 179 21.71 -6.94 -1.83
N ALA A 180 21.20 -5.73 -1.61
CA ALA A 180 19.77 -5.42 -1.76
C ALA A 180 19.29 -5.67 -3.20
N LEU A 181 20.09 -5.28 -4.20
CA LEU A 181 19.80 -5.50 -5.62
C LEU A 181 19.67 -6.98 -5.94
N THR A 182 20.61 -7.82 -5.51
CA THR A 182 20.56 -9.26 -5.72
C THR A 182 19.31 -9.87 -5.11
N ALA A 183 18.97 -9.48 -3.88
CA ALA A 183 17.78 -10.00 -3.19
C ALA A 183 16.48 -9.61 -3.90
N VAL A 184 16.34 -8.35 -4.33
CA VAL A 184 15.11 -7.89 -4.98
C VAL A 184 14.97 -8.43 -6.40
N GLN A 185 16.07 -8.56 -7.15
CA GLN A 185 16.04 -9.17 -8.48
C GLN A 185 15.67 -10.66 -8.41
N ALA A 186 16.18 -11.40 -7.42
CA ALA A 186 15.77 -12.79 -7.20
C ALA A 186 14.25 -12.89 -6.92
N ALA A 187 13.70 -12.00 -6.08
CA ALA A 187 12.27 -11.92 -5.83
C ALA A 187 11.47 -11.57 -7.09
N ALA A 188 11.92 -10.58 -7.87
CA ALA A 188 11.26 -10.13 -9.09
C ALA A 188 11.35 -11.14 -10.25
N MET A 189 12.38 -12.00 -10.28
CA MET A 189 12.47 -13.11 -11.22
C MET A 189 11.51 -14.24 -10.84
N SER A 190 11.35 -14.54 -9.55
CA SER A 190 10.40 -15.56 -9.08
C SER A 190 8.95 -15.10 -9.21
N GLN A 191 8.67 -13.84 -8.86
CA GLN A 191 7.34 -13.26 -8.94
C GLN A 191 7.41 -11.75 -9.16
N PRO A 192 7.30 -11.30 -10.42
CA PRO A 192 7.33 -9.88 -10.73
C PRO A 192 6.02 -9.21 -10.30
N TYR A 193 6.15 -8.04 -9.67
CA TYR A 193 5.09 -7.04 -9.55
C TYR A 193 5.72 -5.66 -9.66
N PHE A 194 4.91 -4.60 -9.72
CA PHE A 194 5.42 -3.25 -9.98
C PHE A 194 6.60 -2.88 -9.06
N TYR A 195 6.43 -3.03 -7.74
CA TYR A 195 7.39 -2.49 -6.77
C TYR A 195 8.75 -3.18 -6.82
N ASN A 196 8.80 -4.51 -6.90
CA ASN A 196 10.09 -5.22 -6.93
C ASN A 196 10.86 -4.98 -8.25
N CYS A 197 10.14 -4.77 -9.35
CA CYS A 197 10.73 -4.33 -10.62
C CYS A 197 11.22 -2.88 -10.53
N TYR A 198 10.45 -1.98 -9.91
CA TYR A 198 10.86 -0.61 -9.64
C TYR A 198 12.12 -0.55 -8.75
N LEU A 199 12.16 -1.29 -7.64
CA LEU A 199 13.34 -1.36 -6.75
C LEU A 199 14.58 -1.85 -7.51
N SER A 200 14.40 -2.86 -8.37
CA SER A 200 15.47 -3.34 -9.24
C SER A 200 15.95 -2.23 -10.19
N ALA A 201 15.04 -1.47 -10.80
CA ALA A 201 15.37 -0.36 -11.69
C ALA A 201 16.13 0.76 -10.96
N MET A 202 15.62 1.17 -9.80
CA MET A 202 16.16 2.23 -8.96
C MET A 202 17.57 1.88 -8.43
N LEU A 203 17.78 0.66 -7.94
CA LEU A 203 19.08 0.22 -7.44
C LEU A 203 20.12 0.10 -8.56
N ASN A 204 19.76 -0.43 -9.73
CA ASN A 204 20.65 -0.41 -10.90
C ASN A 204 21.00 1.03 -11.31
N ASN A 205 20.03 1.94 -11.30
CA ASN A 205 20.25 3.35 -11.61
C ASN A 205 21.25 4.00 -10.65
N LYS A 206 21.12 3.72 -9.34
CA LYS A 206 22.00 4.20 -8.26
C LYS A 206 23.41 3.62 -8.37
N LEU A 207 23.55 2.37 -8.80
CA LEU A 207 24.82 1.70 -9.02
C LEU A 207 25.49 2.04 -10.36
N GLY A 208 24.83 2.87 -11.18
CA GLY A 208 25.36 3.33 -12.47
C GLY A 208 25.03 2.45 -13.68
N ASP A 209 24.33 1.32 -13.48
CA ASP A 209 23.91 0.44 -14.58
C ASP A 209 22.58 0.93 -15.20
N LYS A 210 22.68 1.92 -16.08
CA LYS A 210 21.52 2.49 -16.78
C LYS A 210 20.81 1.49 -17.68
N SER A 211 21.54 0.53 -18.24
CA SER A 211 20.98 -0.49 -19.15
C SER A 211 20.04 -1.42 -18.40
N GLN A 212 20.50 -1.99 -17.27
CA GLN A 212 19.65 -2.82 -16.42
C GLN A 212 18.55 -2.01 -15.76
N SER A 213 18.83 -0.77 -15.34
CA SER A 213 17.81 0.12 -14.80
C SER A 213 16.64 0.28 -15.77
N ARG A 214 16.93 0.60 -17.03
CA ARG A 214 15.93 0.73 -18.08
C ARG A 214 15.13 -0.55 -18.31
N LYS A 215 15.80 -1.70 -18.37
CA LYS A 215 15.14 -3.01 -18.55
C LYS A 215 14.13 -3.29 -17.45
N TRP A 216 14.50 -3.07 -16.20
CA TRP A 216 13.61 -3.28 -15.05
C TRP A 216 12.49 -2.24 -14.96
N ALA A 217 12.76 -0.99 -15.36
CA ALA A 217 11.76 0.06 -15.42
C ALA A 217 10.67 -0.24 -16.45
N LEU A 218 11.06 -0.70 -17.65
CA LEU A 218 10.10 -1.15 -18.67
C LEU A 218 9.24 -2.30 -18.14
N LYS A 219 9.85 -3.30 -17.49
CA LYS A 219 9.11 -4.40 -16.87
C LYS A 219 8.13 -3.94 -15.79
N ALA A 220 8.51 -2.95 -14.97
CA ALA A 220 7.60 -2.37 -13.98
C ALA A 220 6.40 -1.67 -14.66
N LEU A 221 6.64 -0.91 -15.73
CA LEU A 221 5.59 -0.22 -16.49
C LEU A 221 4.64 -1.20 -17.20
N GLU A 222 5.16 -2.33 -17.72
CA GLU A 222 4.33 -3.40 -18.31
C GLU A 222 3.35 -4.02 -17.31
N LEU A 223 3.71 -4.03 -16.02
CA LEU A 223 2.89 -4.56 -14.93
C LEU A 223 1.90 -3.52 -14.37
N THR A 224 1.83 -2.33 -14.96
CA THR A 224 1.03 -1.22 -14.42
C THR A 224 -0.40 -1.26 -14.96
N GLY A 225 -1.35 -1.66 -14.11
CA GLY A 225 -2.78 -1.45 -14.31
C GLY A 225 -3.33 -0.29 -13.50
N SER A 226 -4.66 -0.15 -13.49
CA SER A 226 -5.36 0.91 -12.76
C SER A 226 -5.13 0.85 -11.25
N TYR A 227 -4.98 -0.36 -10.71
CA TYR A 227 -4.65 -0.57 -9.29
C TYR A 227 -3.24 -0.07 -8.97
N GLU A 228 -2.24 -0.46 -9.77
CA GLU A 228 -0.85 -0.04 -9.59
C GLU A 228 -0.70 1.47 -9.77
N MET A 229 -1.46 2.09 -10.67
CA MET A 229 -1.50 3.55 -10.81
C MET A 229 -1.99 4.26 -9.56
N LEU A 230 -2.91 3.66 -8.80
CA LEU A 230 -3.39 4.20 -7.53
C LEU A 230 -2.39 3.95 -6.40
N LEU A 231 -1.88 2.72 -6.29
CA LEU A 231 -0.97 2.33 -5.22
C LEU A 231 0.39 3.02 -5.36
N TYR A 232 0.99 2.99 -6.55
CA TYR A 232 2.38 3.42 -6.81
C TYR A 232 2.48 4.76 -7.55
N ARG A 233 1.45 5.61 -7.46
CA ARG A 233 1.38 6.90 -8.15
C ARG A 233 2.66 7.74 -8.01
N ASP A 234 3.27 7.70 -6.82
CA ASP A 234 4.43 8.52 -6.45
C ASP A 234 5.73 7.96 -7.07
N LEU A 235 5.77 6.65 -7.33
CA LEU A 235 6.92 5.96 -7.93
C LEU A 235 6.88 5.94 -9.45
N LEU A 236 5.67 5.99 -10.04
CA LEU A 236 5.47 5.83 -11.48
C LEU A 236 6.24 6.85 -12.32
N ASN A 237 6.31 8.10 -11.89
CA ASN A 237 7.06 9.12 -12.64
C ASN A 237 8.56 8.83 -12.63
N GLU A 238 9.10 8.44 -11.49
CA GLU A 238 10.50 8.04 -11.38
C GLU A 238 10.77 6.81 -12.27
N THR A 239 9.90 5.79 -12.24
CA THR A 239 10.00 4.62 -13.12
C THR A 239 10.03 5.02 -14.60
N LYS A 240 9.18 5.96 -15.03
CA LYS A 240 9.18 6.45 -16.42
C LYS A 240 10.53 7.09 -16.80
N THR A 241 11.14 7.86 -15.91
CA THR A 241 12.48 8.45 -16.16
C THR A 241 13.59 7.41 -16.24
N TYR A 242 13.44 6.27 -15.55
CA TYR A 242 14.36 5.15 -15.70
C TYR A 242 14.17 4.40 -17.04
N ALA A 243 12.94 4.32 -17.54
CA ALA A 243 12.61 3.67 -18.80
C ALA A 243 13.01 4.50 -20.04
N ASP A 244 12.97 5.83 -19.92
CA ASP A 244 13.31 6.77 -20.97
C ASP A 244 14.11 7.95 -20.39
N THR A 245 15.42 7.95 -20.63
CA THR A 245 16.31 9.00 -20.15
C THR A 245 16.11 10.35 -20.87
N THR A 246 15.37 10.36 -21.99
CA THR A 246 15.00 11.61 -22.67
C THR A 246 13.78 12.25 -22.02
N LEU A 247 13.01 11.50 -21.23
CA LEU A 247 11.85 12.00 -20.51
C LEU A 247 12.29 12.84 -19.30
N THR A 248 11.88 14.10 -19.29
CA THR A 248 12.09 15.05 -18.20
C THR A 248 10.76 15.60 -17.72
N MET A 249 10.76 16.22 -16.54
CA MET A 249 9.57 16.91 -16.03
C MET A 249 9.06 18.01 -16.98
N GLU A 250 9.93 18.57 -17.82
CA GLU A 250 9.63 19.65 -18.75
C GLU A 250 9.05 19.18 -20.08
N ASN A 251 9.39 17.96 -20.52
CA ASN A 251 8.88 17.40 -21.78
C ASN A 251 7.84 16.29 -21.60
N ALA A 252 7.61 15.84 -20.37
CA ALA A 252 6.60 14.84 -20.07
C ALA A 252 5.18 15.24 -20.53
N PRO A 253 4.33 14.27 -20.90
CA PRO A 253 2.92 14.54 -21.17
C PRO A 253 2.26 15.12 -19.92
N TYR A 254 1.29 16.02 -20.13
CA TYR A 254 0.52 16.63 -19.06
C TYR A 254 -0.96 16.62 -19.40
N LEU A 255 -1.75 15.94 -18.57
CA LEU A 255 -3.19 15.84 -18.74
C LEU A 255 -3.87 17.04 -18.08
N ALA A 256 -4.62 17.80 -18.86
CA ALA A 256 -5.53 18.82 -18.36
C ALA A 256 -6.98 18.50 -18.75
N VAL A 257 -7.93 18.95 -17.93
CA VAL A 257 -9.37 18.89 -18.20
C VAL A 257 -9.91 20.31 -18.34
N ALA A 258 -10.94 20.51 -19.16
CA ALA A 258 -11.61 21.82 -19.26
C ALA A 258 -12.19 22.26 -17.90
N GLN A 259 -12.81 21.32 -17.19
CA GLN A 259 -13.43 21.53 -15.89
C GLN A 259 -13.20 20.28 -15.02
N SER A 260 -12.70 20.49 -13.80
CA SER A 260 -12.54 19.42 -12.80
C SER A 260 -13.74 19.29 -11.85
N LYS A 261 -14.76 20.15 -12.01
CA LYS A 261 -16.02 20.12 -11.27
C LYS A 261 -17.17 20.28 -12.25
N ILE A 262 -18.09 19.33 -12.25
CA ILE A 262 -19.23 19.26 -13.17
C ILE A 262 -20.50 19.10 -12.33
N THR A 263 -21.49 19.97 -12.55
CA THR A 263 -22.79 19.87 -11.89
C THR A 263 -23.86 19.51 -12.92
N LEU A 264 -24.52 18.37 -12.74
CA LEU A 264 -25.56 17.87 -13.63
C LEU A 264 -26.93 18.50 -13.36
N GLY A 265 -27.06 19.28 -12.28
CA GLY A 265 -28.30 19.89 -11.85
C GLY A 265 -29.24 18.88 -11.20
N VAL A 266 -30.54 19.05 -11.40
CA VAL A 266 -31.58 18.14 -10.95
C VAL A 266 -31.86 17.12 -12.05
N LEU A 267 -31.78 15.83 -11.70
CA LEU A 267 -32.09 14.70 -12.57
C LEU A 267 -33.35 14.01 -12.05
N LYS A 268 -34.17 13.47 -12.96
CA LYS A 268 -35.32 12.66 -12.56
C LYS A 268 -34.88 11.28 -12.09
N PHE A 269 -35.59 10.69 -11.14
CA PHE A 269 -35.38 9.29 -10.76
C PHE A 269 -35.42 8.36 -11.97
N ARG A 270 -34.42 7.47 -12.07
CA ARG A 270 -34.15 6.57 -13.20
C ARG A 270 -33.75 7.24 -14.51
N GLU A 271 -33.45 8.53 -14.52
CA GLU A 271 -32.86 9.20 -15.68
C GLU A 271 -31.42 8.67 -15.91
N LYS A 272 -31.09 8.43 -17.17
CA LYS A 272 -29.71 8.22 -17.62
C LYS A 272 -29.20 9.49 -18.29
N LYS A 273 -28.24 10.16 -17.65
CA LYS A 273 -27.60 11.37 -18.19
C LYS A 273 -26.33 11.00 -18.93
N VAL A 274 -26.17 11.43 -20.18
CA VAL A 274 -24.94 11.26 -20.97
C VAL A 274 -24.37 12.63 -21.31
N TRP A 275 -23.06 12.80 -21.19
CA TRP A 275 -22.36 14.03 -21.57
C TRP A 275 -20.91 13.74 -21.98
N GLN A 276 -20.21 14.78 -22.41
CA GLN A 276 -18.83 14.72 -22.87
C GLN A 276 -17.99 15.75 -22.14
N ILE A 277 -16.72 15.41 -21.90
CA ILE A 277 -15.72 16.37 -21.42
C ILE A 277 -14.51 16.36 -22.36
N SER A 278 -13.92 17.53 -22.54
CA SER A 278 -12.66 17.67 -23.25
C SER A 278 -11.47 17.53 -22.30
N VAL A 279 -10.52 16.72 -22.73
CA VAL A 279 -9.19 16.58 -22.12
C VAL A 279 -8.15 17.08 -23.10
N TYR A 280 -7.05 17.62 -22.56
CA TYR A 280 -6.00 18.26 -23.35
C TYR A 280 -4.64 17.72 -22.94
N ASN A 281 -3.77 17.56 -23.93
CA ASN A 281 -2.35 17.37 -23.69
C ASN A 281 -1.65 18.73 -23.64
N LYS A 282 -1.31 19.21 -22.45
CA LYS A 282 -0.50 20.43 -22.27
C LYS A 282 0.99 20.11 -22.06
N GLY A 283 1.40 18.87 -22.28
CA GLY A 283 2.79 18.45 -22.27
C GLY A 283 3.45 18.53 -23.64
N LYS A 284 4.67 17.99 -23.76
CA LYS A 284 5.46 18.01 -25.01
C LYS A 284 5.60 16.64 -25.69
N ASN A 285 5.11 15.57 -25.05
CA ASN A 285 5.10 14.22 -25.57
C ASN A 285 3.65 13.69 -25.69
N PRO A 286 3.38 12.68 -26.54
CA PRO A 286 2.04 12.10 -26.68
C PRO A 286 1.44 11.63 -25.34
N LEU A 287 0.20 12.03 -25.10
CA LEU A 287 -0.58 11.67 -23.92
C LEU A 287 -1.45 10.46 -24.22
N LEU A 288 -1.30 9.39 -23.46
CA LEU A 288 -2.14 8.20 -23.51
C LEU A 288 -3.01 8.12 -22.27
N LEU A 289 -4.32 8.03 -22.46
CA LEU A 289 -5.27 7.77 -21.38
C LEU A 289 -5.44 6.26 -21.25
N HIS A 290 -5.13 5.72 -20.07
CA HIS A 290 -5.24 4.29 -19.82
C HIS A 290 -6.68 3.90 -19.49
N GLN A 291 -7.30 4.60 -18.54
CA GLN A 291 -8.67 4.36 -18.11
C GLN A 291 -9.20 5.59 -17.37
N ALA A 292 -10.52 5.73 -17.29
CA ALA A 292 -11.17 6.59 -16.31
C ALA A 292 -11.94 5.70 -15.32
N VAL A 293 -11.60 5.81 -14.02
CA VAL A 293 -12.14 5.00 -12.94
C VAL A 293 -13.13 5.83 -12.14
N ALA A 294 -14.38 5.39 -12.07
CA ALA A 294 -15.43 6.07 -11.31
C ALA A 294 -15.48 5.58 -9.87
N SER A 295 -15.90 6.47 -8.95
CA SER A 295 -16.06 6.15 -7.54
C SER A 295 -17.30 5.30 -7.22
N CYS A 296 -18.21 5.10 -8.18
CA CYS A 296 -19.40 4.25 -8.07
C CYS A 296 -19.68 3.57 -9.41
N SER A 297 -20.44 2.48 -9.39
CA SER A 297 -21.01 1.88 -10.62
C SER A 297 -22.05 2.76 -11.31
N CYS A 298 -22.59 3.76 -10.60
CA CYS A 298 -23.57 4.72 -11.11
C CYS A 298 -22.98 5.75 -12.10
N LEU A 299 -21.66 5.85 -12.19
CA LEU A 299 -20.92 6.74 -13.09
C LEU A 299 -20.01 5.88 -13.95
N SER A 300 -20.00 6.11 -15.26
CA SER A 300 -19.10 5.43 -16.19
C SER A 300 -18.46 6.42 -17.16
N ALA A 301 -17.28 6.07 -17.66
CA ALA A 301 -16.53 6.89 -18.60
C ALA A 301 -15.81 6.02 -19.64
N VAL A 302 -15.74 6.51 -20.88
CA VAL A 302 -15.05 5.87 -21.99
C VAL A 302 -13.95 6.79 -22.49
N CYS A 303 -12.69 6.35 -22.34
CA CYS A 303 -11.53 7.08 -22.83
C CYS A 303 -11.24 6.77 -24.31
N PRO A 304 -10.74 7.75 -25.08
CA PRO A 304 -10.14 7.50 -26.39
C PRO A 304 -8.91 6.61 -26.26
N LYS A 305 -8.74 5.67 -27.20
CA LYS A 305 -7.57 4.77 -27.25
C LYS A 305 -6.35 5.38 -27.95
N ALA A 306 -6.58 6.33 -28.86
CA ALA A 306 -5.51 6.98 -29.60
C ALA A 306 -4.71 7.93 -28.69
N PRO A 307 -3.38 8.00 -28.85
CA PRO A 307 -2.58 9.03 -28.21
C PRO A 307 -3.03 10.44 -28.62
N ILE A 308 -3.02 11.37 -27.67
CA ILE A 308 -3.32 12.79 -27.87
C ILE A 308 -2.00 13.52 -28.09
N ALA A 309 -1.81 14.11 -29.28
CA ALA A 309 -0.57 14.82 -29.60
C ALA A 309 -0.38 16.07 -28.69
N PRO A 310 0.85 16.60 -28.56
CA PRO A 310 1.10 17.82 -27.81
C PRO A 310 0.24 19.00 -28.31
N GLY A 311 -0.46 19.68 -27.40
CA GLY A 311 -1.35 20.79 -27.72
C GLY A 311 -2.78 20.37 -28.09
N ASP A 312 -2.98 19.11 -28.50
CA ASP A 312 -4.27 18.60 -28.95
C ASP A 312 -5.21 18.24 -27.79
N SER A 313 -6.45 17.93 -28.16
CA SER A 313 -7.52 17.53 -27.26
C SER A 313 -8.20 16.25 -27.73
N ALA A 314 -8.85 15.57 -26.79
CA ALA A 314 -9.75 14.48 -27.08
C ALA A 314 -10.98 14.54 -26.16
N ILE A 315 -11.97 13.70 -26.46
CA ILE A 315 -13.24 13.67 -25.74
C ILE A 315 -13.33 12.39 -24.91
N ILE A 316 -13.69 12.53 -23.64
CA ILE A 316 -14.16 11.41 -22.79
C ILE A 316 -15.68 11.47 -22.77
N GLN A 317 -16.33 10.34 -23.07
CA GLN A 317 -17.78 10.21 -22.94
C GLN A 317 -18.12 9.69 -21.55
N LEU A 318 -19.12 10.29 -20.88
CA LEU A 318 -19.56 9.91 -19.54
C LEU A 318 -21.04 9.60 -19.52
N SER A 319 -21.43 8.69 -18.62
CA SER A 319 -22.84 8.50 -18.28
C SER A 319 -23.06 8.32 -16.78
N TYR A 320 -24.19 8.84 -16.31
CA TYR A 320 -24.64 8.73 -14.92
C TYR A 320 -26.05 8.16 -14.87
N ASP A 321 -26.23 7.10 -14.08
CA ASP A 321 -27.52 6.44 -13.86
C ASP A 321 -28.11 6.90 -12.52
N ALA A 322 -29.20 7.68 -12.57
CA ALA A 322 -29.86 8.28 -11.41
C ALA A 322 -30.76 7.28 -10.64
N SER A 323 -30.13 6.25 -10.06
CA SER A 323 -30.81 5.11 -9.42
C SER A 323 -31.15 5.32 -7.93
N SER A 324 -30.83 6.47 -7.35
CA SER A 324 -31.10 6.78 -5.93
C SER A 324 -31.40 8.27 -5.76
N HIS A 325 -32.47 8.59 -5.02
CA HIS A 325 -32.87 9.97 -4.72
C HIS A 325 -31.84 10.70 -3.84
N GLY A 326 -31.87 12.03 -3.90
CA GLY A 326 -31.08 12.92 -3.05
C GLY A 326 -29.82 13.49 -3.72
N VAL A 327 -29.02 14.19 -2.92
CA VAL A 327 -27.77 14.82 -3.38
C VAL A 327 -26.71 13.76 -3.65
N PHE A 328 -26.00 13.90 -4.77
CA PHE A 328 -24.82 13.09 -5.05
C PHE A 328 -23.58 13.94 -5.32
N ASN A 329 -22.44 13.38 -4.93
CA ASN A 329 -21.11 13.85 -5.29
C ASN A 329 -20.26 12.60 -5.57
N ARG A 330 -19.71 12.50 -6.78
CA ARG A 330 -18.96 11.35 -7.30
C ARG A 330 -17.63 11.80 -7.87
N GLY A 331 -16.61 10.97 -7.73
CA GLY A 331 -15.29 11.20 -8.31
C GLY A 331 -15.07 10.37 -9.57
N LEU A 332 -14.30 10.91 -10.50
CA LEU A 332 -13.75 10.22 -11.65
C LEU A 332 -12.23 10.46 -11.70
N SER A 333 -11.47 9.39 -11.58
CA SER A 333 -10.01 9.40 -11.68
C SER A 333 -9.59 9.01 -13.10
N ILE A 334 -9.07 9.95 -13.88
CA ILE A 334 -8.53 9.71 -15.22
C ILE A 334 -7.05 9.34 -15.08
N LEU A 335 -6.72 8.12 -15.47
CA LEU A 335 -5.39 7.54 -15.37
C LEU A 335 -4.66 7.66 -16.71
N SER A 336 -3.41 8.12 -16.70
CA SER A 336 -2.64 8.37 -17.93
C SER A 336 -1.13 8.17 -17.76
N ASN A 337 -0.41 8.18 -18.88
CA ASN A 337 1.06 8.23 -18.88
C ASN A 337 1.61 9.62 -18.49
N ALA A 338 0.76 10.63 -18.28
CA ALA A 338 1.16 11.98 -17.90
C ALA A 338 2.00 12.01 -16.62
N ARG A 339 2.75 13.10 -16.42
CA ARG A 339 3.46 13.36 -15.15
C ARG A 339 2.48 13.54 -13.97
N ASN A 340 1.27 14.02 -14.23
CA ASN A 340 0.17 14.03 -13.27
C ASN A 340 -0.67 12.76 -13.45
N THR A 341 -0.04 11.60 -13.27
CA THR A 341 -0.54 10.22 -13.46
C THR A 341 -2.06 10.05 -13.29
N ILE A 342 -2.65 10.73 -12.31
CA ILE A 342 -4.09 10.75 -12.02
C ILE A 342 -4.62 12.19 -12.11
N MET A 343 -5.69 12.39 -12.88
CA MET A 343 -6.49 13.62 -12.91
C MET A 343 -7.89 13.35 -12.35
N GLU A 344 -8.26 14.06 -11.28
CA GLU A 344 -9.56 13.92 -10.61
C GLU A 344 -10.60 14.89 -11.17
N VAL A 345 -11.81 14.39 -11.41
CA VAL A 345 -12.99 15.17 -11.81
C VAL A 345 -14.14 14.86 -10.85
N ALA A 346 -14.70 15.89 -10.22
CA ALA A 346 -15.88 15.78 -9.36
C ALA A 346 -17.16 16.01 -10.16
N VAL A 347 -18.16 15.14 -9.97
CA VAL A 347 -19.48 15.19 -10.60
C VAL A 347 -20.55 15.27 -9.51
N SER A 348 -21.38 16.30 -9.53
CA SER A 348 -22.40 16.54 -8.50
C SER A 348 -23.79 16.83 -9.09
N GLY A 349 -24.82 16.69 -8.26
CA GLY A 349 -26.20 16.99 -8.63
C GLY A 349 -27.20 16.50 -7.59
N VAL A 350 -28.48 16.52 -7.95
CA VAL A 350 -29.60 16.05 -7.12
C VAL A 350 -30.48 15.13 -7.97
N VAL A 351 -30.98 14.05 -7.39
CA VAL A 351 -31.99 13.17 -8.01
C VAL A 351 -33.31 13.34 -7.29
N GLU A 352 -34.35 13.71 -8.04
CA GLU A 352 -35.73 13.92 -7.55
C GLU A 352 -36.71 12.87 -8.05
#